data_AF-A0A6N2AFB7-F1
#
_entry.id   AF-A0A6N2AFB7-F1
#
_cell.length_a   1.000
_cell.length_b   1.000
_cell.length_c   1.000
_cell.angle_alpha   90.00
_cell.angle_beta   90.00
_cell.angle_gamma   90.00
#
_symmetry.space_group_name_H-M   'P 1'
#
loop_
_entity.id
_entity.type
_entity.pdbx_description
1 polymer ?
#
loop_
_entity_poly.entity_id
_entity_poly.type
_entity_poly.pdbx_seq_one_letter_code
_entity_poly.pdbx_strand_id
1 'polypeptide(L)'
;MGLKGKLVASVKVKCGGHSIHDMYHTNTHHIRNVSPLINHFEIHEDGKEKLLKEVIEAIDLHEKSITWKVIGGDVLELYNSFTVITSSEHEWATSTLIYEKKNEDTPEPLALLGAFIELTKHVEGHLLTK
;
A
#
# COMPACT_ATOMS: atom_id res chain seq x y z
N MET A 1 -11.00 21.49 -6.53
CA MET A 1 -9.82 21.05 -5.74
C MET A 1 -8.74 20.59 -6.71
N GLY A 2 -7.46 20.51 -6.31
CA GLY A 2 -6.42 20.00 -7.21
C GLY A 2 -6.64 18.53 -7.55
N LEU A 3 -6.36 18.12 -8.80
CA LEU A 3 -6.42 16.73 -9.23
C LEU A 3 -5.31 15.88 -8.60
N LYS A 4 -4.20 16.51 -8.21
CA LYS A 4 -3.10 15.85 -7.51
C LYS A 4 -3.36 15.83 -6.01
N GLY A 5 -3.19 14.65 -5.39
CA GLY A 5 -3.40 14.44 -3.98
C GLY A 5 -2.32 13.56 -3.36
N LYS A 6 -2.24 13.62 -2.03
CA LYS A 6 -1.36 12.81 -1.20
C LYS A 6 -2.11 12.39 0.06
N LEU A 7 -2.14 11.10 0.35
CA LEU A 7 -2.63 10.54 1.61
C LEU A 7 -1.50 9.82 2.33
N VAL A 8 -1.47 9.92 3.65
CA VAL A 8 -0.45 9.28 4.49
C VAL A 8 -1.14 8.63 5.69
N ALA A 9 -0.79 7.37 5.96
CA ALA A 9 -1.17 6.69 7.18
C ALA A 9 0.06 6.06 7.83
N SER A 10 0.21 6.26 9.13
CA SER A 10 1.26 5.65 9.94
C SER A 10 0.62 4.83 11.05
N VAL A 11 1.07 3.59 11.20
CA VAL A 11 0.56 2.64 12.21
C VAL A 11 1.73 2.18 13.06
N LYS A 12 1.55 2.23 14.38
CA LYS A 12 2.52 1.66 15.31
C LYS A 12 2.43 0.13 15.26
N VAL A 13 3.56 -0.52 15.03
CA VAL A 13 3.72 -1.98 14.96
C VAL A 13 4.68 -2.46 16.06
N LYS A 14 4.29 -3.52 16.76
CA LYS A 14 5.02 -4.17 17.85
C LYS A 14 6.17 -5.05 17.35
N CYS A 15 6.09 -5.56 16.11
CA CYS A 15 7.17 -6.34 15.49
C CYS A 15 8.39 -5.48 15.07
N GLY A 16 8.31 -4.15 15.25
CA GLY A 16 9.29 -3.19 14.74
C GLY A 16 9.06 -2.89 13.25
N GLY A 17 9.14 -1.61 12.87
CA GLY A 17 8.90 -1.17 11.50
C GLY A 17 9.86 -1.80 10.49
N HIS A 18 11.11 -2.06 10.89
CA HIS A 18 12.10 -2.72 10.03
C HIS A 18 11.66 -4.13 9.59
N SER A 19 10.99 -4.90 10.45
CA SER A 19 10.47 -6.23 10.11
C SER A 19 9.41 -6.17 9.00
N ILE A 20 8.59 -5.11 9.01
CA ILE A 20 7.61 -4.83 7.96
C ILE A 20 8.33 -4.51 6.64
N HIS A 21 9.32 -3.60 6.67
CA HIS A 21 10.13 -3.25 5.51
C HIS A 21 10.85 -4.45 4.90
N ASP A 22 11.51 -5.27 5.73
CA ASP A 22 12.27 -6.44 5.27
C ASP A 22 11.36 -7.47 4.60
N MET A 23 10.13 -7.62 5.07
CA MET A 23 9.15 -8.47 4.41
C MET A 23 8.75 -7.90 3.04
N TYR A 24 8.49 -6.59 2.94
CA TYR A 24 8.19 -5.94 1.65
C TYR A 24 9.39 -5.95 0.69
N HIS A 25 10.62 -5.92 1.19
CA HIS A 25 11.82 -5.92 0.35
C HIS A 25 12.21 -7.32 -0.12
N THR A 26 12.23 -8.28 0.80
CA THR A 26 12.83 -9.61 0.58
C THR A 26 11.83 -10.61 0.01
N ASN A 27 10.53 -10.35 0.20
CA ASN A 27 9.49 -11.37 0.11
C ASN A 27 8.22 -10.86 -0.57
N THR A 28 8.35 -9.99 -1.57
CA THR A 28 7.24 -9.47 -2.38
C THR A 28 6.33 -10.57 -2.95
N HIS A 29 6.91 -11.70 -3.37
CA HIS A 29 6.17 -12.87 -3.82
C HIS A 29 5.54 -13.71 -2.68
N HIS A 30 6.10 -13.68 -1.47
CA HIS A 30 5.60 -14.39 -0.30
C HIS A 30 4.52 -13.62 0.45
N ILE A 31 4.57 -12.30 0.40
CA ILE A 31 3.56 -11.38 0.90
C ILE A 31 2.17 -11.71 0.34
N ARG A 32 2.13 -12.08 -0.94
CA ARG A 32 0.96 -12.62 -1.66
C ARG A 32 0.32 -13.84 -0.98
N ASN A 33 1.12 -14.59 -0.22
CA ASN A 33 0.74 -15.80 0.49
C ASN A 33 0.51 -15.56 1.99
N VAL A 34 1.07 -14.47 2.54
CA VAL A 34 0.88 -14.03 3.94
C VAL A 34 -0.44 -13.29 4.10
N SER A 35 -0.89 -12.56 3.08
CA SER A 35 -2.22 -11.96 3.06
C SER A 35 -2.88 -12.12 1.70
N PRO A 36 -4.06 -12.79 1.61
CA PRO A 36 -4.80 -12.92 0.36
C PRO A 36 -5.26 -11.55 -0.18
N LEU A 37 -5.25 -10.51 0.68
CA LEU A 37 -5.58 -9.14 0.32
C LEU A 37 -4.73 -8.59 -0.84
N ILE A 38 -3.50 -9.07 -1.02
CA ILE A 38 -2.58 -8.53 -2.06
C ILE A 38 -2.85 -9.09 -3.45
N ASN A 39 -3.52 -10.23 -3.53
CA ASN A 39 -4.07 -10.72 -4.79
C ASN A 39 -5.42 -10.10 -5.13
N HIS A 40 -6.10 -9.63 -4.10
CA HIS A 40 -7.54 -9.41 -4.10
C HIS A 40 -7.85 -8.41 -2.98
N PHE A 41 -7.71 -7.12 -3.25
CA PHE A 41 -8.18 -6.12 -2.32
C PHE A 41 -9.68 -5.95 -2.55
N GLU A 42 -10.47 -6.63 -1.72
CA GLU A 42 -11.91 -6.44 -1.67
C GLU A 42 -12.17 -5.07 -1.02
N ILE A 43 -12.43 -4.05 -1.83
CA ILE A 43 -12.87 -2.76 -1.30
C ILE A 43 -14.35 -2.94 -0.94
N HIS A 44 -14.66 -2.87 0.35
CA HIS A 44 -16.00 -2.99 0.92
C HIS A 44 -16.93 -1.81 0.57
N GLU A 45 -16.93 -1.38 -0.70
CA GLU A 45 -17.88 -0.41 -1.24
C GLU A 45 -18.83 -1.04 -2.29
N ASP A 46 -18.54 -2.25 -2.81
CA ASP A 46 -19.46 -2.95 -3.75
C ASP A 46 -19.26 -4.48 -3.87
N GLY A 47 -18.35 -5.11 -3.09
CA GLY A 47 -18.04 -6.54 -3.21
C GLY A 47 -17.38 -6.95 -4.53
N LYS A 48 -16.86 -5.98 -5.31
CA LYS A 48 -16.14 -6.22 -6.56
C LYS A 48 -14.64 -6.28 -6.32
N GLU A 49 -14.03 -7.36 -6.80
CA GLU A 49 -12.58 -7.52 -6.87
C GLU A 49 -12.00 -6.36 -7.69
N LYS A 50 -11.06 -5.60 -7.12
CA LYS A 50 -10.29 -4.60 -7.88
C LYS A 50 -8.88 -5.11 -8.09
N LEU A 51 -8.42 -5.03 -9.33
CA LEU A 51 -7.10 -5.46 -9.73
C LEU A 51 -6.14 -4.27 -9.69
N LEU A 52 -4.98 -4.48 -9.07
CA LEU A 52 -3.90 -3.51 -8.99
C LEU A 52 -2.65 -4.16 -9.60
N LYS A 53 -2.11 -3.57 -10.66
CA LYS A 53 -0.82 -4.00 -11.25
C LYS A 53 0.23 -2.97 -10.90
N GLU A 54 1.23 -3.38 -10.16
CA GLU A 54 2.31 -2.51 -9.70
C GLU A 54 3.69 -3.08 -10.01
N VAL A 55 4.66 -2.18 -10.09
CA VAL A 55 6.08 -2.50 -10.20
C VAL A 55 6.84 -1.70 -9.15
N ILE A 56 7.94 -2.26 -8.65
CA ILE A 56 8.87 -1.51 -7.82
C ILE A 56 9.57 -0.48 -8.71
N GLU A 57 9.40 0.80 -8.40
CA GLU A 57 10.07 1.90 -9.08
C GLU A 57 11.41 2.23 -8.40
N ALA A 58 11.44 2.18 -7.05
CA ALA A 58 12.65 2.44 -6.28
C ALA A 58 12.64 1.73 -4.92
N ILE A 59 13.83 1.44 -4.40
CA ILE A 59 14.06 0.95 -3.05
C ILE A 59 15.12 1.88 -2.44
N ASP A 60 14.80 2.52 -1.32
CA ASP A 60 15.74 3.30 -0.54
C ASP A 60 16.05 2.59 0.78
N LEU A 61 17.27 2.09 0.92
CA LEU A 61 17.69 1.34 2.10
C LEU A 61 17.99 2.25 3.30
N HIS A 62 18.27 3.53 3.08
CA HIS A 62 18.60 4.48 4.13
C HIS A 62 17.33 4.96 4.84
N GLU A 63 16.33 5.39 4.09
CA GLU A 63 15.00 5.76 4.56
C GLU A 63 14.10 4.53 4.80
N LYS A 64 14.60 3.32 4.50
CA LYS A 64 13.86 2.05 4.61
C LYS A 64 12.50 2.16 3.95
N SER A 65 12.51 2.59 2.70
CA SER A 65 11.32 2.84 1.90
C SER A 65 11.34 2.11 0.57
N ILE A 66 10.16 1.76 0.09
CA ILE A 66 9.94 1.12 -1.21
C ILE A 66 8.85 1.90 -1.92
N THR A 67 9.16 2.32 -3.14
CA THR A 67 8.24 3.03 -4.03
C THR A 67 7.69 2.08 -5.07
N TRP A 68 6.38 1.96 -5.10
CA TRP A 68 5.60 1.12 -6.01
C TRP A 68 4.82 2.02 -6.97
N LYS A 69 4.97 1.76 -8.26
CA LYS A 69 4.22 2.47 -9.29
C LYS A 69 3.11 1.57 -9.81
N VAL A 70 1.88 2.07 -9.79
CA VAL A 70 0.76 1.39 -10.43
C VAL A 70 0.85 1.60 -11.94
N ILE A 71 0.90 0.50 -12.68
CA ILE A 71 1.05 0.47 -14.15
C ILE A 71 -0.18 -0.12 -14.86
N GLY A 72 -1.19 -0.56 -14.11
CA GLY A 72 -2.43 -1.08 -14.68
C GLY A 72 -3.45 -1.53 -13.62
N GLY A 73 -4.59 -1.99 -14.09
CA GLY A 73 -5.72 -2.41 -13.25
C GLY A 73 -6.75 -1.29 -13.01
N ASP A 74 -7.79 -1.60 -12.24
CA ASP A 74 -8.97 -0.75 -12.02
C ASP A 74 -8.61 0.61 -11.40
N VAL A 75 -7.50 0.70 -10.67
CA VAL A 75 -7.02 1.97 -10.10
C VAL A 75 -6.76 3.01 -11.19
N LEU A 76 -6.17 2.62 -12.32
CA LEU A 76 -5.90 3.57 -13.42
C LEU A 76 -7.16 3.90 -14.25
N GLU A 77 -8.31 3.28 -13.98
CA GLU A 77 -9.58 3.73 -14.52
C GLU A 77 -10.06 5.02 -13.86
N LEU A 78 -9.70 5.25 -12.59
CA LEU A 78 -10.08 6.41 -11.80
C LEU A 78 -8.96 7.47 -11.70
N TYR A 79 -7.70 7.04 -11.70
CA TYR A 79 -6.53 7.90 -11.50
C TYR A 79 -5.62 7.91 -12.75
N ASN A 80 -5.12 9.07 -13.15
CA ASN A 80 -4.11 9.22 -14.22
C ASN A 80 -2.76 8.64 -13.80
N SER A 81 -2.40 8.81 -12.53
CA SER A 81 -1.17 8.26 -11.93
C SER A 81 -1.43 7.86 -10.50
N PHE A 82 -0.80 6.78 -10.07
CA PHE A 82 -0.89 6.30 -8.69
C PHE A 82 0.43 5.65 -8.27
N THR A 83 0.99 6.13 -7.15
CA THR A 83 2.24 5.67 -6.56
C THR A 83 1.99 5.38 -5.08
N VAL A 84 2.48 4.24 -4.61
CA VAL A 84 2.43 3.82 -3.21
C VAL A 84 3.85 3.80 -2.68
N ILE A 85 4.10 4.45 -1.55
CA ILE A 85 5.37 4.40 -0.86
C ILE A 85 5.13 3.74 0.50
N THR A 86 5.79 2.61 0.74
CA THR A 86 5.85 1.99 2.07
C THR A 86 7.18 2.35 2.70
N SER A 87 7.17 2.81 3.94
CA SER A 87 8.38 3.15 4.68
C SER A 87 8.25 2.72 6.13
N SER A 88 9.37 2.66 6.83
CA SER A 88 9.36 2.30 8.25
C SER A 88 10.38 3.07 9.05
N GLU A 89 9.96 3.53 10.23
CA GLU A 89 10.81 4.23 11.18
C GLU A 89 10.53 3.71 12.58
N HIS A 90 11.55 3.17 13.25
CA HIS A 90 11.45 2.62 14.60
C HIS A 90 10.31 1.56 14.72
N GLU A 91 9.22 1.94 15.38
CA GLU A 91 8.02 1.15 15.65
C GLU A 91 6.85 1.56 14.73
N TRP A 92 7.09 2.36 13.70
CA TRP A 92 6.07 2.87 12.80
C TRP A 92 6.26 2.27 11.40
N ALA A 93 5.16 1.82 10.82
CA ALA A 93 5.04 1.52 9.40
C ALA A 93 4.15 2.59 8.76
N THR A 94 4.64 3.19 7.67
CA THR A 94 3.98 4.30 6.99
C THR A 94 3.67 3.93 5.56
N SER A 95 2.41 4.11 5.16
CA SER A 95 1.94 4.01 3.79
C SER A 95 1.59 5.39 3.27
N THR A 96 2.16 5.78 2.14
CA THR A 96 1.90 7.04 1.47
C THR A 96 1.34 6.76 0.07
N LEU A 97 0.19 7.35 -0.26
CA LEU A 97 -0.42 7.30 -1.58
C LEU A 97 -0.21 8.66 -2.24
N ILE A 98 0.40 8.68 -3.43
CA ILE A 98 0.54 9.86 -4.27
C ILE A 98 -0.24 9.59 -5.54
N TYR A 99 -1.21 10.44 -5.88
CA TYR A 99 -2.11 10.18 -6.98
C TYR A 99 -2.48 11.45 -7.75
N GLU A 100 -2.91 11.25 -8.98
CA GLU A 100 -3.56 12.25 -9.81
C GLU A 100 -4.91 11.69 -10.27
N LYS A 101 -6.00 12.35 -9.89
CA LYS A 101 -7.36 12.03 -10.33
C LYS A 101 -7.54 12.33 -11.80
N LYS A 102 -8.40 11.57 -12.48
CA LYS A 102 -8.83 11.90 -13.85
C LYS A 102 -9.69 13.15 -13.92
N ASN A 103 -10.51 13.39 -12.90
CA ASN A 103 -11.43 14.53 -12.83
C ASN A 103 -11.79 14.85 -11.35
N GLU A 104 -12.50 15.96 -11.13
CA GLU A 104 -12.88 16.40 -9.78
C GLU A 104 -13.89 15.48 -9.09
N ASP A 105 -14.69 14.73 -9.86
CA ASP A 105 -15.67 13.77 -9.34
C ASP A 105 -15.03 12.46 -8.85
N THR A 106 -13.76 12.23 -9.18
CA THR A 106 -13.03 11.04 -8.74
C THR A 106 -12.86 11.07 -7.21
N PRO A 107 -13.25 10.01 -6.48
CA PRO A 107 -13.16 10.00 -5.03
C PRO A 107 -11.70 10.01 -4.55
N GLU A 108 -11.50 10.44 -3.30
CA GLU A 108 -10.22 10.25 -2.61
C GLU A 108 -10.01 8.74 -2.38
N PRO A 109 -8.77 8.21 -2.53
CA PRO A 109 -8.48 6.79 -2.37
C PRO A 109 -8.41 6.36 -0.88
N LEU A 110 -9.36 6.81 -0.06
CA LEU A 110 -9.43 6.51 1.38
C LEU A 110 -9.63 5.02 1.65
N ALA A 111 -10.44 4.35 0.84
CA ALA A 111 -10.67 2.92 0.99
C ALA A 111 -9.39 2.10 0.69
N LEU A 112 -8.60 2.51 -0.32
CA LEU A 112 -7.28 1.91 -0.59
C LEU A 112 -6.31 2.16 0.58
N LEU A 113 -6.29 3.36 1.15
CA LEU A 113 -5.47 3.64 2.34
C LEU A 113 -5.86 2.75 3.52
N GLY A 114 -7.16 2.55 3.74
CA GLY A 114 -7.69 1.62 4.74
C GLY A 114 -7.19 0.19 4.54
N ALA A 115 -7.24 -0.30 3.30
CA ALA A 115 -6.76 -1.63 2.95
C ALA A 115 -5.25 -1.83 3.24
N PHE A 116 -4.40 -0.82 2.99
CA PHE A 116 -2.97 -0.89 3.35
C PHE A 116 -2.74 -0.92 4.87
N ILE A 117 -3.56 -0.21 5.65
CA ILE A 117 -3.51 -0.27 7.12
C ILE A 117 -3.88 -1.68 7.60
N GLU A 118 -4.93 -2.28 7.05
CA GLU A 118 -5.36 -3.64 7.41
C GLU A 118 -4.32 -4.69 7.01
N LEU A 119 -3.75 -4.57 5.82
CA LEU A 119 -2.65 -5.40 5.37
C LEU A 119 -1.48 -5.33 6.36
N THR A 120 -1.07 -4.13 6.76
CA THR A 120 0.03 -3.92 7.71
C THR A 120 -0.23 -4.64 9.04
N LYS A 121 -1.47 -4.59 9.55
CA LYS A 121 -1.86 -5.31 10.78
C LYS A 121 -1.85 -6.83 10.58
N HIS A 122 -2.30 -7.33 9.43
CA HIS A 122 -2.31 -8.76 9.14
C HIS A 122 -0.88 -9.32 9.10
N VAL A 123 0.00 -8.59 8.41
CA VAL A 123 1.43 -8.85 8.34
C VAL A 123 2.06 -8.86 9.72
N GLU A 124 1.79 -7.83 10.53
CA GLU A 124 2.29 -7.74 11.90
C GLU A 124 1.85 -8.97 12.72
N GLY A 125 0.58 -9.37 12.64
CA GLY A 125 0.07 -10.57 13.30
C GLY A 125 0.81 -11.85 12.87
N HIS A 126 1.12 -11.98 11.59
CA HIS A 126 1.92 -13.10 11.09
C HIS A 126 3.36 -13.08 11.61
N LEU A 127 3.99 -11.91 11.70
CA LEU A 127 5.36 -11.76 12.19
C LEU A 127 5.47 -11.98 13.71
N LEU A 128 4.41 -11.69 14.46
CA LEU A 128 4.38 -11.92 15.92
C LEU A 128 4.02 -13.35 16.32
N THR A 129 3.52 -14.16 15.38
CA THR A 129 3.14 -15.57 15.62
C THR A 129 4.21 -16.57 15.21
N LYS A 130 5.30 -16.08 14.59
CA LYS A 130 6.53 -16.83 14.32
C LYS A 130 7.57 -16.56 15.39
#